data_AF-A0A2V7XQW0-F1
#
_entry.id   AF-A0A2V7XQW0-F1
#
_cell.length_a   1.000
_cell.length_b   1.000
_cell.length_c   1.000
_cell.angle_alpha   90.00
_cell.angle_beta   90.00
_cell.angle_gamma   90.00
#
_symmetry.space_group_name_H-M   'P 1'
#
loop_
_entity.id
_entity.type
_entity.pdbx_description
1 polymer ?
#
loop_
_entity_poly.entity_id
_entity_poly.type
_entity_poly.pdbx_seq_one_letter_code
_entity_poly.pdbx_strand_id
1 'polypeptide(L)'
;MQRAWLLFAILIAVPAFGDDIIFDSVIGRMCFRDLLRDSGWSLNGPFERAAWVVQQVDGSIACQRWPSKHSNLSESFNGPKPPNTIAIVHTHPVAFPKPSYQDQLEATRLGIPIYVLTIKGVYKAMPGVSKIATIVERQAWIRQVPNTAPSGLAAASP
;
A
#
# COMPACT_ATOMS: atom_id res chain seq x y z
N MET A 1 1.14 57.69 24.22
CA MET A 1 1.56 56.33 24.60
C MET A 1 1.10 55.36 23.52
N GLN A 2 1.96 55.03 22.54
CA GLN A 2 1.66 54.07 21.47
C GLN A 2 2.06 52.66 21.91
N ARG A 3 1.13 51.71 21.92
CA ARG A 3 1.41 50.29 22.15
C ARG A 3 1.64 49.62 20.81
N ALA A 4 2.90 49.25 20.55
CA ALA A 4 3.27 48.41 19.41
C ALA A 4 2.87 46.96 19.72
N TRP A 5 1.97 46.40 18.92
CA TRP A 5 1.63 44.98 18.95
C TRP A 5 2.60 44.24 18.03
N LEU A 6 3.58 43.54 18.62
CA LEU A 6 4.40 42.57 17.93
C LEU A 6 3.56 41.31 17.65
N LEU A 7 3.14 41.14 16.40
CA LEU A 7 2.58 39.88 15.92
C LEU A 7 3.69 38.84 15.84
N PHE A 8 3.69 37.89 16.78
CA PHE A 8 4.47 36.66 16.65
C PHE A 8 3.82 35.76 15.60
N ALA A 9 4.40 35.71 14.40
CA ALA A 9 4.05 34.69 13.42
C ALA A 9 4.61 33.35 13.89
N ILE A 10 3.74 32.47 14.41
CA ILE A 10 4.10 31.09 14.69
C ILE A 10 4.14 30.35 13.34
N LEU A 11 5.34 30.11 12.83
CA LEU A 11 5.57 29.18 11.72
C LEU A 11 5.33 27.76 12.26
N ILE A 12 4.14 27.23 12.06
CA ILE A 12 3.86 25.81 12.27
C ILE A 12 4.49 25.07 11.09
N ALA A 13 5.65 24.45 11.32
CA ALA A 13 6.19 23.46 10.40
C ALA A 13 5.25 22.25 10.42
N VAL A 14 4.34 22.18 9.45
CA VAL A 14 3.56 20.97 9.20
C VAL A 14 4.55 19.92 8.70
N PRO A 15 4.74 18.78 9.41
CA PRO A 15 5.56 17.72 8.87
C PRO A 15 4.91 17.26 7.57
N ALA A 16 5.65 17.36 6.46
CA ALA A 16 5.26 16.75 5.20
C ALA A 16 5.32 15.23 5.37
N PHE A 17 4.26 14.65 5.94
CA PHE A 17 3.89 13.27 5.63
C PHE A 17 3.52 13.28 4.16
N GLY A 18 4.51 13.05 3.30
CA GLY A 18 4.31 13.14 1.85
C GLY A 18 3.19 12.20 1.42
N ASP A 19 2.32 12.71 0.54
CA ASP A 19 1.23 11.95 -0.05
C ASP A 19 1.75 10.61 -0.59
N ASP A 20 1.09 9.51 -0.23
CA ASP A 20 1.36 8.18 -0.76
C ASP A 20 0.40 7.93 -1.91
N ILE A 21 0.84 8.20 -3.15
CA ILE A 21 -0.02 8.18 -4.34
C ILE A 21 -0.83 6.88 -4.52
N ILE A 22 -0.33 5.75 -4.01
CA ILE A 22 -1.03 4.46 -4.07
C ILE A 22 -2.05 4.39 -2.94
N PHE A 23 -1.63 4.55 -1.69
CA PHE A 23 -2.51 4.44 -0.53
C PHE A 23 -3.55 5.57 -0.44
N ASP A 24 -3.24 6.76 -0.95
CA ASP A 24 -4.14 7.91 -0.95
C ASP A 24 -5.15 7.86 -2.10
N SER A 25 -4.90 7.04 -3.12
CA SER A 25 -5.87 6.76 -4.19
C SER A 25 -7.02 5.87 -3.70
N VAL A 26 -8.22 6.11 -4.25
CA VAL A 26 -9.39 5.25 -3.98
C VAL A 26 -9.14 3.82 -4.47
N ILE A 27 -8.54 3.66 -5.66
CA ILE A 27 -8.26 2.34 -6.24
C ILE A 27 -7.24 1.56 -5.40
N GLY A 28 -6.18 2.21 -4.92
CA GLY A 28 -5.19 1.58 -4.05
C GLY A 28 -5.80 1.12 -2.73
N ARG A 29 -6.62 1.94 -2.06
CA ARG A 29 -7.33 1.50 -0.84
C ARG A 29 -8.30 0.36 -1.07
N MET A 30 -9.03 0.37 -2.19
CA MET A 30 -9.91 -0.74 -2.56
C MET A 30 -9.13 -2.02 -2.78
N CYS A 31 -8.04 -1.95 -3.53
CA CYS A 31 -7.12 -3.06 -3.75
C CYS A 31 -6.56 -3.62 -2.44
N PHE A 32 -6.14 -2.76 -1.52
CA PHE A 32 -5.58 -3.19 -0.24
C PHE A 32 -6.64 -3.88 0.63
N ARG A 33 -7.85 -3.30 0.70
CA ARG A 33 -8.96 -3.91 1.44
C ARG A 33 -9.34 -5.27 0.85
N ASP A 34 -9.41 -5.37 -0.47
CA ASP A 34 -9.84 -6.62 -1.10
C ASP A 34 -8.80 -7.72 -0.94
N LEU A 35 -7.50 -7.43 -1.09
CA LEU A 35 -6.44 -8.40 -0.80
C LEU A 35 -6.50 -8.87 0.66
N LEU A 36 -6.69 -7.93 1.59
CA LEU A 36 -6.79 -8.25 3.02
C LEU A 36 -8.05 -9.08 3.33
N ARG A 37 -9.19 -8.79 2.69
CA ARG A 37 -10.40 -9.60 2.83
C ARG A 37 -10.18 -11.02 2.30
N ASP A 38 -9.55 -11.13 1.13
CA ASP A 38 -9.31 -12.41 0.45
C ASP A 38 -8.25 -13.29 1.15
N SER A 39 -7.41 -12.69 2.01
CA SER A 39 -6.51 -13.40 2.93
C SER A 39 -7.15 -13.72 4.29
N GLY A 40 -8.47 -13.56 4.44
CA GLY A 40 -9.16 -13.81 5.71
C GLY A 40 -8.81 -12.79 6.78
N TRP A 41 -8.59 -11.53 6.38
CA TRP A 41 -8.21 -10.40 7.24
C TRP A 41 -6.89 -10.59 7.99
N SER A 42 -5.98 -11.41 7.47
CA SER A 42 -4.77 -11.85 8.21
C SER A 42 -5.07 -12.59 9.53
N LEU A 43 -6.33 -12.97 9.79
CA LEU A 43 -6.76 -13.60 11.03
C LEU A 43 -6.84 -15.12 10.93
N ASN A 44 -7.19 -15.65 9.75
CA ASN A 44 -7.42 -17.07 9.54
C ASN A 44 -6.70 -17.56 8.28
N GLY A 45 -5.90 -18.62 8.45
CA GLY A 45 -5.27 -19.34 7.36
C GLY A 45 -3.92 -18.76 6.92
N PRO A 46 -3.01 -19.62 6.43
CA PRO A 46 -1.64 -19.23 6.08
C PRO A 46 -1.54 -18.55 4.70
N PHE A 47 -2.63 -18.03 4.13
CA PHE A 47 -2.61 -17.61 2.73
C PHE A 47 -2.31 -16.13 2.60
N GLU A 48 -1.11 -15.83 2.13
CA GLU A 48 -0.82 -14.50 1.65
C GLU A 48 -1.60 -14.25 0.35
N ARG A 49 -1.91 -12.99 0.07
CA ARG A 49 -2.43 -12.53 -1.21
C ARG A 49 -1.56 -11.41 -1.69
N ALA A 50 -1.27 -11.38 -2.98
CA ALA A 50 -0.39 -10.40 -3.58
C ALA A 50 -0.98 -9.82 -4.87
N ALA A 51 -0.56 -8.60 -5.20
CA ALA A 51 -0.86 -7.96 -6.46
C ALA A 51 0.31 -7.07 -6.92
N TRP A 52 0.40 -6.90 -8.23
CA TRP A 52 1.12 -5.80 -8.84
C TRP A 52 0.24 -4.54 -8.81
N VAL A 53 0.84 -3.40 -8.46
CA VAL A 53 0.25 -2.09 -8.69
C VAL A 53 0.90 -1.50 -9.94
N VAL A 54 0.08 -1.24 -10.96
CA VAL A 54 0.53 -0.84 -12.30
C VAL A 54 -0.01 0.54 -12.62
N GLN A 55 0.83 1.42 -13.14
CA GLN A 55 0.41 2.70 -13.69
C GLN A 55 0.02 2.52 -15.16
N GLN A 56 -1.19 2.95 -15.49
CA GLN A 56 -1.74 2.98 -16.84
C GLN A 56 -1.22 4.19 -17.62
N VAL A 57 -1.42 4.18 -18.95
CA VAL A 57 -0.96 5.26 -19.85
C VAL A 57 -1.63 6.60 -19.54
N ASP A 58 -2.87 6.58 -19.05
CA ASP A 58 -3.62 7.77 -18.62
C ASP A 58 -3.23 8.27 -17.22
N GLY A 59 -2.21 7.66 -16.60
CA GLY A 59 -1.74 7.97 -15.26
C GLY A 59 -2.55 7.32 -14.14
N SER A 60 -3.67 6.65 -14.46
CA SER A 60 -4.45 5.90 -13.47
C SER A 60 -3.70 4.68 -12.94
N ILE A 61 -4.12 4.16 -11.80
CA ILE A 61 -3.52 2.99 -11.16
C ILE A 61 -4.47 1.81 -11.30
N ALA A 62 -3.93 0.65 -11.62
CA ALA A 62 -4.63 -0.64 -11.59
C ALA A 62 -3.95 -1.61 -10.64
N CYS A 63 -4.73 -2.51 -10.06
CA CYS A 63 -4.22 -3.63 -9.27
C CYS A 63 -4.41 -4.94 -10.01
N GLN A 64 -3.30 -5.58 -10.38
CA GLN A 64 -3.28 -6.88 -11.03
C GLN A 64 -2.92 -7.96 -10.01
N ARG A 65 -3.93 -8.69 -9.54
CA ARG A 65 -3.74 -9.75 -8.55
C ARG A 65 -2.89 -10.88 -9.11
N TRP A 66 -2.04 -11.44 -8.25
CA TRP A 66 -1.31 -12.64 -8.59
C TRP A 66 -2.29 -13.82 -8.61
N PRO A 67 -2.15 -14.77 -9.55
CA PRO A 67 -2.91 -16.01 -9.49
C PRO A 67 -2.67 -16.69 -8.14
N SER A 68 -3.73 -16.99 -7.39
CA SER A 68 -3.56 -17.62 -6.09
C SER A 68 -3.02 -19.03 -6.26
N LYS A 69 -1.86 -19.30 -5.65
CA LYS A 69 -1.28 -20.65 -5.61
C LYS A 69 -1.69 -21.44 -4.37
N HIS A 70 -2.44 -20.82 -3.45
CA HIS A 70 -2.76 -21.37 -2.13
C HIS A 70 -1.52 -21.87 -1.36
N SER A 71 -0.36 -21.26 -1.57
CA SER A 71 0.86 -21.59 -0.84
C SER A 71 0.83 -21.00 0.58
N ASN A 72 1.38 -21.76 1.54
CA ASN A 72 1.48 -21.33 2.93
C ASN A 72 2.53 -20.22 3.08
N LEU A 73 2.13 -19.08 3.65
CA LEU A 73 2.95 -17.98 4.13
C LEU A 73 3.86 -17.34 3.07
N SER A 74 3.51 -17.51 1.80
CA SER A 74 4.22 -16.92 0.68
C SER A 74 3.31 -16.95 -0.55
N GLU A 75 3.21 -15.84 -1.25
CA GLU A 75 2.80 -15.83 -2.65
C GLU A 75 4.03 -15.63 -3.53
N SER A 76 4.08 -16.35 -4.65
CA SER A 76 5.17 -16.23 -5.62
C SER A 76 4.61 -15.98 -7.00
N PHE A 77 5.11 -14.96 -7.68
CA PHE A 77 4.75 -14.70 -9.06
C PHE A 77 5.73 -15.41 -10.01
N ASN A 78 5.19 -16.21 -10.94
CA ASN A 78 5.97 -16.79 -12.02
C ASN A 78 5.58 -16.07 -13.31
N GLY A 79 6.54 -15.41 -13.95
CA GLY A 79 6.34 -14.67 -15.19
C GLY A 79 7.03 -13.30 -15.18
N PRO A 80 6.97 -12.55 -16.28
CA PRO A 80 7.54 -11.22 -16.35
C PRO A 80 6.76 -10.24 -15.46
N LYS A 81 7.49 -9.37 -14.74
CA LYS A 81 6.90 -8.21 -14.08
C LYS A 81 6.10 -7.40 -15.11
N PRO A 82 4.81 -7.07 -14.88
CA PRO A 82 4.05 -6.25 -15.81
C PRO A 82 4.76 -4.92 -16.13
N PRO A 83 4.69 -4.42 -17.37
CA PRO A 83 5.17 -3.09 -17.71
C PRO A 83 4.54 -2.03 -16.80
N ASN A 84 5.28 -0.96 -16.49
CA ASN A 84 4.81 0.14 -15.64
C ASN A 84 4.36 -0.28 -14.22
N THR A 85 4.89 -1.39 -13.71
CA THR A 85 4.71 -1.74 -12.30
C THR A 85 5.39 -0.70 -11.42
N ILE A 86 4.62 -0.10 -10.53
CA ILE A 86 5.08 0.94 -9.58
C ILE A 86 5.14 0.44 -8.13
N ALA A 87 4.52 -0.69 -7.81
CA ALA A 87 4.67 -1.35 -6.50
C ALA A 87 4.25 -2.83 -6.53
N ILE A 88 4.66 -3.55 -5.49
CA ILE A 88 4.02 -4.80 -5.06
C ILE A 88 3.21 -4.49 -3.80
N VAL A 89 2.07 -5.16 -3.65
CA VAL A 89 1.36 -5.22 -2.38
C VAL A 89 1.07 -6.67 -2.02
N HIS A 90 1.29 -7.05 -0.77
CA HIS A 90 0.85 -8.34 -0.26
C HIS A 90 0.39 -8.29 1.20
N THR A 91 -0.26 -9.36 1.66
CA THR A 91 -0.73 -9.49 3.04
C THR A 91 0.22 -10.35 3.86
N HIS A 92 0.46 -9.98 5.12
CA HIS A 92 1.16 -10.84 6.10
C HIS A 92 0.20 -11.39 7.17
N PRO A 93 0.62 -12.44 7.92
CA PRO A 93 0.00 -12.80 9.19
C PRO A 93 0.12 -11.68 10.23
N VAL A 94 -0.85 -11.58 11.14
CA VAL A 94 -0.87 -10.55 12.20
C VAL A 94 0.34 -10.60 13.16
N ALA A 95 0.98 -11.76 13.29
CA ALA A 95 2.19 -11.94 14.11
C ALA A 95 3.43 -11.27 13.49
N PHE A 96 3.44 -11.08 12.17
CA PHE A 96 4.58 -10.53 11.42
C PHE A 96 4.15 -9.37 10.51
N PRO A 97 3.61 -8.27 11.05
CA PRO A 97 2.84 -7.31 10.25
C PRO A 97 3.68 -6.40 9.36
N LYS A 98 5.00 -6.38 9.53
CA LYS A 98 5.92 -5.50 8.81
C LYS A 98 6.62 -6.28 7.68
N PRO A 99 7.10 -5.57 6.63
CA PRO A 99 7.99 -6.16 5.63
C PRO A 99 9.11 -6.96 6.28
N SER A 100 9.32 -8.16 5.78
CA SER A 100 10.45 -9.01 6.11
C SER A 100 11.76 -8.39 5.58
N TYR A 101 12.89 -9.02 5.92
CA TYR A 101 14.16 -8.64 5.32
C TYR A 101 14.18 -8.95 3.82
N GLN A 102 13.58 -10.07 3.41
CA GLN A 102 13.43 -10.47 2.01
C GLN A 102 12.63 -9.44 1.21
N ASP A 103 11.57 -8.87 1.77
CA ASP A 103 10.78 -7.83 1.10
C ASP A 103 11.60 -6.56 0.86
N GLN A 104 12.47 -6.20 1.80
CA GLN A 104 13.35 -5.04 1.64
C GLN A 104 14.41 -5.28 0.56
N LEU A 105 14.99 -6.49 0.52
CA LEU A 105 15.90 -6.89 -0.54
C LEU A 105 15.21 -6.89 -1.90
N GLU A 106 13.98 -7.41 -1.97
CA GLU A 106 13.21 -7.49 -3.19
C GLU A 106 12.76 -6.11 -3.69
N ALA A 107 12.34 -5.21 -2.79
CA ALA A 107 12.04 -3.82 -3.10
C ALA A 107 13.27 -3.13 -3.75
N THR A 108 14.45 -3.37 -3.16
CA THR A 108 15.72 -2.83 -3.66
C THR A 108 16.07 -3.44 -5.02
N ARG A 109 15.97 -4.76 -5.17
CA ARG A 109 16.28 -5.48 -6.40
C ARG A 109 15.38 -5.05 -7.57
N LEU A 110 14.10 -4.81 -7.31
CA LEU A 110 13.12 -4.43 -8.33
C LEU A 110 13.04 -2.92 -8.58
N GLY A 111 13.62 -2.11 -7.69
CA GLY A 111 13.55 -0.65 -7.77
C GLY A 111 12.14 -0.08 -7.53
N ILE A 112 11.26 -0.83 -6.87
CA ILE A 112 9.88 -0.43 -6.57
C ILE A 112 9.51 -0.71 -5.10
N PRO A 113 8.64 0.09 -4.48
CA PRO A 113 8.17 -0.18 -3.12
C PRO A 113 7.37 -1.48 -3.00
N ILE A 114 7.44 -2.08 -1.81
CA ILE A 114 6.62 -3.22 -1.41
C ILE A 114 5.75 -2.81 -0.21
N TYR A 115 4.44 -2.95 -0.37
CA TYR A 115 3.45 -2.71 0.68
C TYR A 115 3.06 -4.02 1.35
N VAL A 116 3.05 -4.00 2.67
CA VAL A 116 2.61 -5.11 3.52
C VAL A 116 1.36 -4.72 4.27
N LEU A 117 0.32 -5.54 4.10
CA LEU A 117 -1.00 -5.34 4.65
C LEU A 117 -1.25 -6.31 5.81
N THR A 118 -1.80 -5.78 6.89
CA THR A 118 -2.48 -6.58 7.91
C THR A 118 -3.73 -5.86 8.41
N ILE A 119 -4.57 -6.55 9.17
CA ILE A 119 -5.68 -5.89 9.88
C ILE A 119 -5.21 -4.80 10.86
N LYS A 120 -3.94 -4.80 11.25
CA LYS A 120 -3.36 -3.80 12.14
C LYS A 120 -2.85 -2.55 11.42
N GLY A 121 -2.65 -2.58 10.10
CA GLY A 121 -2.10 -1.44 9.39
C GLY A 121 -1.48 -1.77 8.03
N VAL A 122 -0.90 -0.73 7.43
CA VAL A 122 -0.19 -0.78 6.16
C VAL A 122 1.23 -0.27 6.37
N TYR A 123 2.20 -1.05 5.94
CA TYR A 123 3.62 -0.77 6.05
C TYR A 123 4.26 -0.83 4.67
N LYS A 124 5.37 -0.12 4.48
CA LYS A 124 6.03 0.02 3.19
C LYS A 124 7.54 -0.13 3.32
N ALA A 125 8.12 -1.02 2.53
CA ALA A 125 9.55 -1.09 2.27
C ALA A 125 9.86 -0.28 1.00
N MET A 126 10.85 0.62 1.09
CA MET A 126 11.30 1.44 -0.03
C MET A 126 12.63 0.89 -0.59
N PRO A 127 12.87 0.97 -1.91
CA PRO A 127 14.12 0.52 -2.50
C PRO A 127 15.34 1.22 -1.88
N GLY A 128 16.34 0.44 -1.45
CA GLY A 128 17.59 0.97 -0.88
C GLY A 128 17.45 1.61 0.51
N VAL A 129 16.26 1.57 1.13
CA VAL A 129 16.03 2.16 2.45
C VAL A 129 15.75 1.06 3.46
N SER A 130 16.62 0.95 4.48
CA SER A 130 16.48 -0.04 5.55
C SER A 130 15.34 0.26 6.53
N LYS A 131 14.88 1.52 6.58
CA LYS A 131 13.79 1.92 7.46
C LYS A 131 12.44 1.62 6.80
N ILE A 132 11.64 0.78 7.45
CA ILE A 132 10.24 0.54 7.08
C ILE A 132 9.40 1.78 7.40
N ALA A 133 8.62 2.24 6.42
CA ALA A 133 7.65 3.30 6.60
C ALA A 133 6.32 2.72 7.10
N THR A 134 5.74 3.37 8.11
CA THR A 134 4.36 3.10 8.55
C THR A 134 3.44 4.06 7.81
N ILE A 135 2.56 3.54 6.96
CA ILE A 135 1.61 4.36 6.18
C ILE A 135 0.40 4.68 7.04
N VAL A 136 -0.18 3.66 7.65
CA VAL A 136 -1.29 3.80 8.59
C VAL A 136 -1.24 2.66 9.60
N GLU A 137 -1.59 2.98 10.84
CA GLU A 137 -1.83 1.97 11.87
C GLU A 137 -3.30 1.96 12.26
N ARG A 138 -3.70 0.85 12.88
CA ARG A 138 -5.07 0.55 13.30
C ARG A 138 -6.00 0.37 12.08
N GLN A 139 -7.21 -0.11 12.35
CA GLN A 139 -8.24 -0.32 11.32
C GLN A 139 -8.84 0.98 10.77
N ALA A 140 -8.22 2.14 11.01
CA ALA A 140 -8.75 3.46 10.66
C ALA A 140 -9.03 3.58 9.15
N TRP A 141 -8.14 3.01 8.33
CA TRP A 141 -8.25 3.08 6.88
C TRP A 141 -9.35 2.15 6.30
N ILE A 142 -9.59 0.99 6.92
CA ILE A 142 -10.56 -0.01 6.41
C ILE A 142 -11.98 0.54 6.41
N ARG A 143 -12.34 1.35 7.42
CA ARG A 143 -13.69 1.92 7.58
C ARG A 143 -14.00 3.05 6.60
N GLN A 144 -12.97 3.62 5.98
CA GLN A 144 -13.08 4.81 5.12
C GLN A 144 -13.05 4.45 3.63
N VAL A 145 -12.89 3.18 3.27
CA VAL A 145 -12.88 2.74 1.86
C VAL A 145 -14.32 2.54 1.37
N PRO A 146 -14.75 3.22 0.29
CA PRO A 146 -16.06 2.99 -0.32
C PRO A 146 -16.26 1.52 -0.72
N ASN A 147 -17.48 0.98 -0.60
CA ASN A 147 -17.79 -0.40 -1.02
C ASN A 147 -17.74 -0.58 -2.56
N THR A 148 -17.81 0.52 -3.30
CA THR A 148 -17.80 0.54 -4.77
C THR A 148 -16.85 1.65 -5.22
N ALA A 149 -16.09 1.42 -6.29
CA ALA A 149 -15.32 2.48 -6.92
C ALA A 149 -16.28 3.58 -7.39
N PRO A 150 -15.92 4.89 -7.28
CA PRO A 150 -16.71 5.95 -7.86
C PRO A 150 -16.98 5.63 -9.34
N SER A 151 -18.25 5.64 -9.71
CA SER A 151 -18.75 5.41 -11.06
C SER A 151 -18.09 6.43 -12.01
N GLY A 152 -17.00 6.03 -12.66
CA GLY A 152 -16.15 6.92 -13.45
C GLY A 152 -14.73 6.40 -13.69
N LEU A 153 -14.27 5.43 -12.89
CA LEU A 153 -12.97 4.75 -13.03
C LEU A 153 -13.13 3.27 -13.41
N ALA A 154 -14.22 2.92 -14.11
CA ALA A 154 -14.46 1.55 -14.55
C ALA A 154 -13.25 1.05 -15.32
N ALA A 155 -12.68 -0.04 -14.81
CA ALA A 155 -11.53 -0.74 -15.37
C ALA A 155 -11.74 -0.97 -16.87
N ALA A 156 -10.92 -0.33 -17.69
CA ALA A 156 -10.61 -0.86 -18.99
C ALA A 156 -9.76 -2.12 -18.77
N SER A 157 -10.40 -3.28 -18.79
CA SER A 157 -9.72 -4.53 -19.15
C SER A 157 -9.91 -4.72 -20.66
N PRO A 158 -8.87 -5.13 -21.42
CA PRO A 158 -9.08 -5.73 -22.72
C PRO A 158 -9.83 -7.08 -22.60
#